data_AF-A0A2T2SLV3-F1
#
_entry.id   AF-A0A2T2SLV3-F1
#
_cell.length_a   1.000
_cell.length_b   1.000
_cell.length_c   1.000
_cell.angle_alpha   90.00
_cell.angle_beta   90.00
_cell.angle_gamma   90.00
#
_symmetry.space_group_name_H-M   'P 1'
#
loop_
_entity.id
_entity.type
_entity.pdbx_description
1 polymer ?
#
loop_
_entity_poly.entity_id
_entity_poly.type
_entity_poly.pdbx_seq_one_letter_code
_entity_poly.pdbx_strand_id
1 'polypeptide(L)'
;MTVHPEHETSMRSYAARIRTHGRRFLILVGLLGGLAPLLGTLLLIVQLGVGLAIIGSAVFALGIMLFAYPFATPETIQFTGVKTARVLVRGAAVLVTGLGIWILILGFQI
;
A
#
# COMPACT_ATOMS: atom_id res chain seq x y z
N MET A 1 -14.42 -8.41 31.57
CA MET A 1 -13.78 -7.41 30.70
C MET A 1 -14.85 -6.77 29.82
N THR A 2 -15.34 -5.60 30.20
CA THR A 2 -16.27 -4.81 29.40
C THR A 2 -15.48 -4.09 28.31
N VAL A 3 -15.66 -4.51 27.06
CA VAL A 3 -15.06 -3.84 25.90
C VAL A 3 -15.63 -2.44 25.83
N HIS A 4 -14.77 -1.41 25.83
CA HIS A 4 -15.22 -0.03 25.70
C HIS A 4 -15.99 0.15 24.37
N PRO A 5 -17.19 0.76 24.38
CA PRO A 5 -18.06 0.85 23.19
C PRO A 5 -17.43 1.58 21.99
N GLU A 6 -16.42 2.41 22.23
CA GLU A 6 -15.64 3.09 21.18
C GLU A 6 -14.76 2.15 20.35
N HIS A 7 -14.30 1.05 20.94
CA HIS A 7 -13.49 0.05 20.23
C HIS A 7 -14.35 -0.81 19.31
N GLU A 8 -15.56 -1.14 19.76
CA GLU A 8 -16.49 -1.98 19.02
C GLU A 8 -17.03 -1.27 17.76
N THR A 9 -17.38 0.01 17.88
CA THR A 9 -17.80 0.85 16.73
C THR A 9 -16.67 1.04 15.71
N SER A 10 -15.44 1.27 16.18
CA SER A 10 -14.25 1.38 15.33
C SER A 10 -13.95 0.08 14.57
N MET A 11 -14.03 -1.07 15.25
CA MET A 11 -13.86 -2.40 14.65
C MET A 11 -14.95 -2.73 13.62
N ARG A 12 -16.23 -2.47 13.94
CA ARG A 12 -17.35 -2.69 13.01
C ARG A 12 -17.20 -1.87 11.73
N SER A 13 -16.84 -0.59 11.86
CA SER A 13 -16.62 0.29 10.69
C SER A 13 -15.43 -0.15 9.82
N TYR A 14 -14.39 -0.71 10.46
CA TYR A 14 -13.22 -1.23 9.77
C TYR A 14 -13.53 -2.55 9.03
N ALA A 15 -14.23 -3.47 9.69
CA ALA A 15 -14.68 -4.73 9.10
C ALA A 15 -15.62 -4.49 7.90
N ALA A 16 -16.52 -3.52 7.98
CA ALA A 16 -17.37 -3.12 6.86
C ALA A 16 -16.55 -2.65 5.65
N ARG A 17 -15.51 -1.82 5.86
CA ARG A 17 -14.62 -1.37 4.77
C ARG A 17 -13.85 -2.51 4.14
N ILE A 18 -13.33 -3.46 4.94
CA ILE A 18 -12.63 -4.65 4.43
C ILE A 18 -13.60 -5.50 3.61
N ARG A 19 -14.84 -5.71 4.08
CA ARG A 19 -15.82 -6.51 3.35
C ARG A 19 -16.15 -5.93 1.97
N THR A 20 -16.23 -4.60 1.86
CA THR A 20 -16.56 -3.94 0.58
C THR A 20 -15.34 -3.77 -0.33
N HIS A 21 -14.17 -3.42 0.21
CA HIS A 21 -13.01 -3.02 -0.58
C HIS A 21 -11.83 -4.00 -0.51
N GLY A 22 -11.85 -4.97 0.39
CA GLY A 22 -10.73 -5.89 0.64
C GLY A 22 -10.33 -6.71 -0.58
N ARG A 23 -11.29 -7.21 -1.35
CA ARG A 23 -10.99 -7.92 -2.61
C ARG A 23 -10.29 -7.02 -3.62
N ARG A 24 -10.76 -5.78 -3.81
CA ARG A 24 -10.14 -4.81 -4.72
C ARG A 24 -8.73 -4.45 -4.27
N PHE A 25 -8.56 -4.23 -2.96
CA PHE A 25 -7.26 -3.99 -2.36
C PHE A 25 -6.28 -5.15 -2.62
N LEU A 26 -6.67 -6.40 -2.35
CA LEU A 26 -5.80 -7.55 -2.58
C LEU A 26 -5.40 -7.72 -4.05
N ILE A 27 -6.34 -7.51 -4.97
CA ILE A 27 -6.06 -7.54 -6.42
C ILE A 27 -5.04 -6.46 -6.78
N LEU A 28 -5.23 -5.23 -6.30
CA LEU A 28 -4.33 -4.13 -6.60
C LEU A 28 -2.95 -4.30 -5.94
N VAL A 29 -2.87 -4.83 -4.71
CA VAL A 29 -1.58 -5.19 -4.08
C VAL A 29 -0.87 -6.27 -4.90
N GLY A 30 -1.59 -7.31 -5.34
CA GLY A 30 -1.00 -8.36 -6.18
C GLY A 30 -0.49 -7.84 -7.52
N LEU A 31 -1.24 -6.94 -8.17
CA LEU A 31 -0.85 -6.35 -9.45
C LEU A 31 0.29 -5.33 -9.31
N LEU A 32 0.16 -4.36 -8.41
CA LEU A 32 1.11 -3.26 -8.25
C LEU A 32 2.34 -3.62 -7.41
N GLY A 33 2.19 -4.50 -6.42
CA GLY A 33 3.28 -4.96 -5.56
C GLY A 33 3.94 -6.27 -6.04
N GLY A 34 3.25 -7.06 -6.85
CA GLY A 34 3.76 -8.35 -7.35
C GLY A 34 4.09 -8.32 -8.84
N LEU A 35 3.05 -8.25 -9.68
CA LEU A 35 3.21 -8.44 -11.12
C LEU A 35 4.00 -7.30 -11.80
N ALA A 36 3.65 -6.04 -11.52
CA ALA A 36 4.27 -4.89 -12.17
C ALA A 36 5.76 -4.74 -11.85
N PRO A 37 6.23 -4.90 -10.59
CA PRO A 37 7.66 -4.90 -10.29
C PRO A 37 8.40 -6.07 -10.95
N LEU A 38 7.77 -7.25 -11.04
CA LEU A 38 8.35 -8.41 -11.70
C LEU A 38 8.56 -8.15 -13.21
N LEU A 39 7.54 -7.61 -13.89
CA LEU A 39 7.65 -7.19 -15.29
C LEU A 39 8.71 -6.09 -15.47
N GLY A 40 8.72 -5.09 -14.59
CA GLY A 40 9.71 -4.02 -14.61
C GLY A 40 11.14 -4.56 -14.43
N THR A 41 11.33 -5.55 -13.55
CA THR A 41 12.64 -6.19 -13.29
C THR A 41 13.13 -6.94 -14.52
N LEU A 42 12.26 -7.67 -15.22
CA LEU A 42 12.60 -8.33 -16.48
C LEU A 42 13.05 -7.31 -17.54
N LEU A 43 12.40 -6.15 -17.58
CA LEU A 43 12.72 -5.08 -18.54
C LEU A 43 13.99 -4.31 -18.18
N LEU A 44 14.47 -4.33 -16.93
CA LEU A 44 15.77 -3.74 -16.57
C LEU A 44 16.93 -4.35 -17.38
N ILE A 45 16.81 -5.62 -17.79
CA ILE A 45 17.82 -6.34 -18.56
C ILE A 45 17.92 -5.82 -20.00
N VAL A 46 16.79 -5.36 -20.55
CA VAL A 46 16.68 -4.93 -21.96
C VAL A 46 16.81 -3.42 -22.08
N GLN A 47 16.12 -2.67 -21.21
CA GLN A 47 16.09 -1.22 -21.23
C GLN A 47 15.89 -0.66 -19.81
N LEU A 48 17.00 -0.26 -19.20
CA LEU A 48 17.08 0.13 -17.79
C LEU A 48 16.07 1.25 -17.41
N GLY A 49 15.99 2.33 -18.20
CA GLY A 49 15.08 3.44 -17.92
C GLY A 49 13.60 3.03 -17.94
N VAL A 50 13.19 2.17 -18.88
CA VAL A 50 11.80 1.68 -18.97
C VAL A 50 11.47 0.74 -17.82
N GLY A 51 12.39 -0.16 -17.45
CA GLY A 51 12.21 -1.04 -16.29
C GLY A 51 12.04 -0.25 -14.99
N LEU A 52 12.87 0.79 -14.78
CA LEU A 52 12.78 1.68 -13.63
C LEU A 52 11.49 2.51 -13.63
N ALA A 53 11.04 3.01 -14.79
CA ALA A 53 9.78 3.74 -14.89
C ALA A 53 8.57 2.85 -14.52
N ILE A 54 8.56 1.58 -14.94
CA ILE A 54 7.50 0.62 -14.58
C ILE A 54 7.53 0.33 -13.07
N ILE A 55 8.71 0.05 -12.49
CA ILE A 55 8.84 -0.19 -11.05
C ILE A 55 8.42 1.06 -10.26
N GLY A 56 8.92 2.23 -10.63
CA GLY A 56 8.61 3.50 -9.97
C GLY A 56 7.13 3.83 -10.01
N SER A 57 6.48 3.65 -11.17
CA SER A 57 5.03 3.89 -11.31
C SER A 57 4.19 2.90 -10.50
N ALA A 58 4.59 1.63 -10.46
CA ALA A 58 3.93 0.60 -9.65
C ALA A 58 4.04 0.90 -8.15
N VAL A 59 5.24 1.25 -7.68
CA VAL A 59 5.49 1.62 -6.27
C VAL A 59 4.75 2.91 -5.89
N PHE A 60 4.74 3.91 -6.77
CA PHE A 60 3.99 5.15 -6.58
C PHE A 60 2.49 4.88 -6.42
N ALA A 61 1.91 4.10 -7.35
CA ALA A 61 0.50 3.73 -7.31
C ALA A 61 0.16 2.89 -6.08
N LEU A 62 1.06 1.99 -5.66
CA LEU A 62 0.92 1.21 -4.43
C LEU A 62 0.88 2.12 -3.19
N GLY A 63 1.76 3.12 -3.12
CA GLY A 63 1.75 4.10 -2.03
C GLY A 63 0.42 4.88 -1.96
N ILE A 64 -0.08 5.39 -3.09
CA ILE A 64 -1.40 6.06 -3.14
C ILE A 64 -2.51 5.12 -2.67
N MET A 65 -2.47 3.87 -3.12
CA MET A 65 -3.47 2.88 -2.77
C MET A 65 -3.45 2.57 -1.27
N LEU A 66 -2.27 2.39 -0.67
CA LEU A 66 -2.13 2.16 0.78
C LEU A 66 -2.60 3.36 1.60
N PHE A 67 -2.46 4.58 1.06
CA PHE A 67 -2.97 5.79 1.71
C PHE A 67 -4.51 5.83 1.69
N ALA A 68 -5.12 5.47 0.55
CA ALA A 68 -6.56 5.41 0.36
C ALA A 68 -7.21 4.25 1.15
N TYR A 69 -6.53 3.11 1.20
CA TYR A 69 -6.94 1.88 1.88
C TYR A 69 -5.91 1.49 2.94
N PRO A 70 -5.89 2.20 4.09
CA PRO A 70 -4.94 1.94 5.15
C PRO A 70 -5.37 0.73 5.98
N PHE A 71 -5.38 -0.44 5.33
CA PHE A 71 -5.65 -1.70 5.99
C PHE A 71 -4.39 -2.16 6.73
N ALA A 72 -4.50 -2.22 8.06
CA ALA A 72 -3.48 -2.78 8.92
C ALA A 72 -3.78 -4.26 9.20
N THR A 73 -2.74 -5.03 9.51
CA THR A 73 -2.90 -6.44 9.85
C THR A 73 -3.59 -6.59 11.22
N PRO A 74 -4.25 -7.74 11.47
CA PRO A 74 -4.90 -8.00 12.76
C PRO A 74 -3.96 -7.82 13.95
N GLU A 75 -2.70 -8.23 13.80
CA GLU A 75 -1.66 -8.12 14.83
C GLU A 75 -1.38 -6.64 15.13
N THR A 76 -1.14 -5.81 14.10
CA THR A 76 -0.91 -4.37 14.31
C THR A 76 -2.09 -3.68 14.99
N ILE A 77 -3.32 -4.06 14.63
CA ILE A 77 -4.53 -3.51 15.24
C ILE A 77 -4.67 -3.95 16.69
N GLN A 78 -4.35 -5.20 17.02
CA GLN A 78 -4.36 -5.70 18.39
C GLN A 78 -3.32 -4.97 19.27
N PHE A 79 -2.13 -4.70 18.75
CA PHE A 79 -1.06 -4.03 19.49
C PHE A 79 -1.27 -2.52 19.66
N THR A 80 -1.77 -1.81 18.64
CA THR A 80 -1.77 -0.33 18.61
C THR A 80 -3.17 0.30 18.58
N GLY A 81 -4.20 -0.49 18.32
CA GLY A 81 -5.56 -0.01 18.09
C GLY A 81 -5.80 0.51 16.67
N VAL A 82 -7.06 0.46 16.22
CA VAL A 82 -7.47 0.78 14.83
C VAL A 82 -7.07 2.20 14.39
N LYS A 83 -7.16 3.18 15.30
CA LYS A 83 -6.86 4.59 14.99
C LYS A 83 -5.36 4.79 14.73
N THR A 84 -4.51 4.31 15.63
CA THR A 84 -3.04 4.41 15.52
C THR A 84 -2.52 3.60 14.34
N ALA A 85 -3.01 2.37 14.16
CA ALA A 85 -2.63 1.52 13.04
C ALA A 85 -2.91 2.21 11.69
N ARG A 86 -4.05 2.91 11.56
CA ARG A 86 -4.37 3.67 10.35
C ARG A 86 -3.39 4.83 10.09
N VAL A 87 -2.98 5.53 11.14
CA VAL A 87 -2.00 6.63 11.02
C VAL A 87 -0.64 6.08 10.57
N LEU A 88 -0.20 4.97 11.18
CA LEU A 88 1.05 4.31 10.80
C LEU A 88 1.05 3.86 9.34
N VAL A 89 -0.02 3.20 8.89
CA VAL A 89 -0.13 2.77 7.48
C VAL A 89 -0.13 3.97 6.53
N ARG A 90 -0.79 5.07 6.88
CA ARG A 90 -0.75 6.30 6.06
C ARG A 90 0.65 6.93 6.02
N GLY A 91 1.37 6.94 7.14
CA GLY A 91 2.76 7.40 7.17
C GLY A 91 3.65 6.56 6.27
N ALA A 92 3.56 5.23 6.39
CA ALA A 92 4.27 4.31 5.50
C ALA A 92 3.88 4.50 4.04
N ALA A 93 2.60 4.72 3.75
CA ALA A 93 2.11 4.98 2.39
C ALA A 93 2.74 6.23 1.77
N VAL A 94 2.88 7.33 2.52
CA VAL A 94 3.56 8.55 2.06
C VAL A 94 5.02 8.28 1.71
N LEU A 95 5.73 7.52 2.55
CA LEU A 95 7.12 7.13 2.29
C LEU A 95 7.25 6.27 1.02
N VAL A 96 6.34 5.29 0.84
CA VAL A 96 6.29 4.44 -0.36
C VAL A 96 5.99 5.27 -1.61
N THR A 97 5.04 6.21 -1.54
CA THR A 97 4.75 7.14 -2.64
C THR A 97 5.98 7.97 -3.00
N GLY A 98 6.68 8.54 -2.01
CA GLY A 98 7.90 9.31 -2.22
C GLY A 98 9.01 8.47 -2.88
N LEU A 99 9.18 7.23 -2.43
CA LEU A 99 10.14 6.29 -3.01
C LEU A 99 9.80 5.95 -4.47
N GLY A 100 8.52 5.75 -4.78
CA GLY A 100 8.05 5.54 -6.15
C GLY A 100 8.35 6.74 -7.07
N ILE A 101 8.12 7.97 -6.59
CA ILE A 101 8.46 9.20 -7.34
C ILE A 101 9.96 9.26 -7.60
N TRP A 102 10.78 8.99 -6.59
CA TRP A 102 12.23 9.05 -6.72
C TRP A 102 12.75 8.03 -7.75
N ILE A 103 12.28 6.78 -7.71
CA ILE A 103 12.63 5.74 -8.71
C ILE A 103 12.19 6.18 -10.12
N LEU A 104 11.00 6.77 -10.24
CA LEU A 104 10.46 7.23 -11.51
C LEU A 104 11.32 8.34 -12.12
N ILE A 105 11.77 9.31 -11.31
CA ILE A 105 12.71 10.36 -11.74
C ILE A 105 14.02 9.74 -12.21
N LEU A 106 14.58 8.77 -11.47
CA LEU A 106 15.80 8.07 -11.88
C LEU A 106 15.63 7.34 -13.21
N GLY A 107 14.50 6.68 -13.42
CA GLY A 107 14.20 5.99 -14.68
C GLY A 107 14.10 6.90 -15.90
N PHE A 108 13.71 8.17 -15.72
CA PHE A 108 13.68 9.15 -16.81
C PHE A 108 15.03 9.82 -17.11
N GLN A 109 16.01 9.67 -16.22
CA GLN A 109 17.34 10.28 -16.37
C GLN A 109 18.36 9.35 -17.06
N ILE A 110 17.99 8.10 -17.31
CA ILE A 110 18.84 7.04 -17.87
C ILE A 110 18.26 6.57 -19.20
#